data_AF-A0A2G6F9Q9-F1
#
_entry.id   AF-A0A2G6F9Q9-F1
#
_cell.length_a   1.000
_cell.length_b   1.000
_cell.length_c   1.000
_cell.angle_alpha   90.00
_cell.angle_beta   90.00
_cell.angle_gamma   90.00
#
_symmetry.space_group_name_H-M   'P 1'
#
loop_
_entity.id
_entity.type
_entity.pdbx_description
1 polymer ?
#
loop_
_entity_poly.entity_id
_entity_poly.type
_entity_poly.pdbx_seq_one_letter_code
_entity_poly.pdbx_strand_id
1 'polypeptide(L)'
;MLLSTNLKYSIRSVKTRLTEFRFINFVHITTKLSKYLLRIFLFLNIKKKHYIKGRGAQINTHNRFLQHQKIITNEFLNYCEEQGDSSDDFKTTYIKIFPKTILNKVASPDIGFAYSMNPYQGCEHGCIYCYARNTHEYWGYSAGLDFEQKILYKSNAAELLKKKLSSTRWKPTNIMLSGNTDCYQPIEKKLELTRDILKVFLKYRHPVSIISKNALILRDLDILTELNTLNLVHVSISITSLNENTRRTLEPRTASVKKRLETVKQLSKNKIPVNVMMAPIIPAINSQEIFEMAKTVYKAGASSIAYTMVRLNGAIGYIFTNWVRKIYPDRSDKIINQIKNCHGGKLNDSRFNLRIRGEGNIAHQIQQQFKIAKKKYFADRCMRPLDYSHYTNGKPEQLKFF
;
A
#
# COMPACT_ATOMS: atom_id res chain seq x y z
N MET A 1 96.89 -1.52 -28.08
CA MET A 1 97.81 -0.38 -27.90
C MET A 1 96.95 0.87 -28.02
N LEU A 2 96.47 1.40 -26.88
CA LEU A 2 96.94 2.66 -26.26
C LEU A 2 96.55 3.88 -27.13
N LEU A 3 95.92 4.97 -26.67
CA LEU A 3 95.62 5.52 -25.34
C LEU A 3 94.70 6.75 -25.56
N SER A 4 93.65 6.94 -24.75
CA SER A 4 93.44 8.06 -23.79
C SER A 4 92.92 9.38 -24.39
N THR A 5 91.64 9.77 -24.20
CA THR A 5 91.06 10.57 -23.07
C THR A 5 91.63 12.01 -22.98
N ASN A 6 90.91 13.10 -22.70
CA ASN A 6 89.58 13.39 -22.15
C ASN A 6 89.30 14.90 -22.38
N LEU A 7 88.06 15.30 -22.69
CA LEU A 7 87.27 16.36 -22.02
C LEU A 7 86.08 16.77 -22.92
N LYS A 8 84.86 16.47 -22.47
CA LYS A 8 83.66 17.30 -22.67
C LYS A 8 82.52 16.79 -21.78
N TYR A 9 82.35 17.46 -20.64
CA TYR A 9 81.19 17.29 -19.77
C TYR A 9 79.96 17.94 -20.41
N SER A 10 78.88 17.16 -20.42
CA SER A 10 77.62 17.43 -21.12
C SER A 10 76.65 18.23 -20.27
N ILE A 11 76.26 19.41 -20.77
CA ILE A 11 75.07 20.16 -20.37
C ILE A 11 73.85 19.41 -20.95
N ARG A 12 73.31 18.40 -20.24
CA ARG A 12 72.04 17.78 -20.65
C ARG A 12 71.24 17.00 -19.58
N SER A 13 71.40 17.26 -18.27
CA SER A 13 70.70 16.46 -17.23
C SER A 13 69.72 17.20 -16.29
N VAL A 14 69.48 18.50 -16.44
CA VAL A 14 68.68 19.26 -15.44
C VAL A 14 67.20 19.45 -15.84
N LYS A 15 66.83 19.29 -17.13
CA LYS A 15 65.44 19.52 -17.57
C LYS A 15 64.50 18.31 -17.46
N THR A 16 65.02 17.10 -17.22
CA THR A 16 64.22 15.86 -17.20
C THR A 16 63.78 15.43 -15.80
N ARG A 17 64.45 15.87 -14.72
CA ARG A 17 64.08 15.49 -13.32
C ARG A 17 63.00 16.36 -12.67
N LEU A 18 62.79 17.59 -13.14
CA LEU A 18 61.75 18.48 -12.60
C LEU A 18 60.34 18.17 -13.14
N THR A 19 60.24 17.56 -14.32
CA THR A 19 58.98 17.10 -14.91
C THR A 19 58.51 15.78 -14.29
N GLU A 20 59.40 14.83 -14.01
CA GLU A 20 59.03 13.57 -13.35
C GLU A 20 58.59 13.75 -11.88
N PHE A 21 59.26 14.62 -11.10
CA PHE A 21 58.86 14.89 -9.72
C PHE A 21 57.51 15.62 -9.60
N ARG A 22 57.17 16.45 -10.59
CA ARG A 22 55.84 17.08 -10.69
C ARG A 22 54.77 16.10 -11.16
N PHE A 23 55.09 15.18 -12.07
CA PHE A 23 54.14 14.15 -12.53
C PHE A 23 53.85 13.10 -11.45
N ILE A 24 54.86 12.64 -10.72
CA ILE A 24 54.68 11.65 -9.65
C ILE A 24 53.86 12.24 -8.50
N ASN A 25 54.12 13.50 -8.10
CA ASN A 25 53.29 14.17 -7.09
C ASN A 25 51.86 14.47 -7.59
N PHE A 26 51.68 14.81 -8.87
CA PHE A 26 50.34 15.03 -9.44
C PHE A 26 49.55 13.71 -9.57
N VAL A 27 50.19 12.60 -9.92
CA VAL A 27 49.58 11.25 -9.95
C VAL A 27 49.30 10.72 -8.53
N HIS A 28 50.15 11.02 -7.54
CA HIS A 28 49.90 10.65 -6.14
C HIS A 28 48.80 11.50 -5.49
N ILE A 29 48.74 12.80 -5.80
CA ILE A 29 47.68 13.70 -5.34
C ILE A 29 46.35 13.36 -6.01
N THR A 30 46.33 13.05 -7.31
CA THR A 30 45.10 12.63 -8.01
C THR A 30 44.63 11.24 -7.60
N THR A 31 45.50 10.29 -7.24
CA THR A 31 45.09 8.98 -6.69
C THR A 31 44.66 9.06 -5.23
N LYS A 32 45.25 9.94 -4.40
CA LYS A 32 44.75 10.22 -3.04
C LYS A 32 43.43 10.99 -3.07
N LEU A 33 43.28 12.04 -3.89
CA LEU A 33 42.00 12.73 -4.09
C LEU A 33 40.96 11.82 -4.73
N SER A 34 41.34 10.93 -5.66
CA SER A 34 40.44 9.91 -6.21
C SER A 34 40.03 8.90 -5.14
N LYS A 35 40.94 8.41 -4.29
CA LYS A 35 40.57 7.55 -3.15
C LYS A 35 39.77 8.28 -2.08
N TYR A 36 39.99 9.58 -1.87
CA TYR A 36 39.22 10.40 -0.92
C TYR A 36 37.85 10.77 -1.48
N LEU A 37 37.75 11.07 -2.77
CA LEU A 37 36.49 11.29 -3.49
C LEU A 37 35.73 9.98 -3.64
N LEU A 38 36.39 8.86 -3.92
CA LEU A 38 35.79 7.53 -3.92
C LEU A 38 35.38 7.14 -2.50
N ARG A 39 36.16 7.46 -1.47
CA ARG A 39 35.75 7.30 -0.06
C ARG A 39 34.62 8.23 0.31
N ILE A 40 34.56 9.48 -0.15
CA ILE A 40 33.46 10.42 0.08
C ILE A 40 32.23 9.99 -0.73
N PHE A 41 32.39 9.45 -1.92
CA PHE A 41 31.33 8.90 -2.77
C PHE A 41 30.83 7.56 -2.21
N LEU A 42 31.71 6.74 -1.63
CA LEU A 42 31.38 5.58 -0.80
C LEU A 42 30.76 6.04 0.50
N PHE A 43 31.21 7.08 1.19
CA PHE A 43 30.65 7.57 2.47
C PHE A 43 29.28 8.22 2.25
N LEU A 44 29.10 8.93 1.13
CA LEU A 44 27.83 9.49 0.66
C LEU A 44 26.89 8.39 0.15
N ASN A 45 27.40 7.30 -0.44
CA ASN A 45 26.59 6.12 -0.76
C ASN A 45 26.32 5.21 0.44
N ILE A 46 27.21 5.14 1.44
CA ILE A 46 27.04 4.39 2.69
C ILE A 46 25.94 5.04 3.54
N LYS A 47 25.72 6.36 3.39
CA LYS A 47 24.56 7.06 3.96
C LYS A 47 23.27 6.91 3.14
N LYS A 48 23.28 6.36 1.93
CA LYS A 48 22.05 5.87 1.31
C LYS A 48 21.69 4.56 2.02
N LYS A 49 20.96 4.67 3.13
CA LYS A 49 20.17 3.56 3.67
C LYS A 49 19.50 2.85 2.49
N HIS A 50 19.85 1.59 2.23
CA HIS A 50 19.31 0.79 1.14
C HIS A 50 17.79 0.98 1.07
N TYR A 51 17.33 1.65 0.02
CA TYR A 51 15.90 1.82 -0.23
C TYR A 51 15.44 0.62 -1.05
N ILE A 52 14.59 -0.22 -0.45
CA ILE A 52 14.11 -1.44 -1.07
C ILE A 52 13.01 -1.06 -2.07
N LYS A 53 13.36 -1.09 -3.35
CA LYS A 53 12.46 -0.71 -4.45
C LYS A 53 11.23 -1.63 -4.47
N GLY A 54 10.05 -1.04 -4.66
CA GLY A 54 8.79 -1.79 -4.73
C GLY A 54 8.23 -2.21 -3.36
N ARG A 55 8.88 -1.83 -2.26
CA ARG A 55 8.42 -2.09 -0.90
C ARG A 55 7.99 -0.79 -0.23
N GLY A 56 6.90 -0.85 0.53
CA GLY A 56 6.39 0.30 1.26
C GLY A 56 7.16 0.49 2.53
N ALA A 57 7.02 -0.49 3.44
CA ALA A 57 7.88 -0.54 4.60
C ALA A 57 9.33 -0.70 4.17
N GLN A 58 10.23 0.01 4.83
CA GLN A 58 11.66 -0.02 4.56
C GLN A 58 12.44 -0.66 5.72
N ILE A 59 11.70 -1.26 6.66
CA ILE A 59 12.18 -1.86 7.91
C ILE A 59 11.17 -2.92 8.36
N ASN A 60 11.61 -3.90 9.13
CA ASN A 60 10.76 -4.70 10.01
C ASN A 60 10.73 -4.05 11.41
N THR A 61 9.53 -3.85 11.95
CA THR A 61 9.34 -3.47 13.36
C THR A 61 9.37 -4.69 14.25
N HIS A 62 9.75 -4.51 15.50
CA HIS A 62 9.53 -5.53 16.52
C HIS A 62 8.03 -5.86 16.62
N ASN A 63 7.72 -7.14 16.77
CA ASN A 63 6.38 -7.61 17.00
C ASN A 63 6.09 -7.52 18.50
N ARG A 64 5.10 -6.71 18.88
CA ARG A 64 4.76 -6.44 20.29
C ARG A 64 4.31 -7.65 21.12
N PHE A 65 4.00 -8.78 20.49
CA PHE A 65 3.59 -10.01 21.19
C PHE A 65 4.75 -10.96 21.45
N LEU A 66 5.94 -10.69 20.90
CA LEU A 66 7.13 -11.52 21.11
C LEU A 66 7.99 -10.92 22.23
N GLN A 67 8.42 -11.77 23.17
CA GLN A 67 9.32 -11.35 24.26
C GLN A 67 10.70 -10.93 23.74
N HIS A 68 11.19 -11.61 22.70
CA HIS A 68 12.52 -11.38 22.14
C HIS A 68 12.42 -10.75 20.75
N GLN A 69 13.28 -9.76 20.51
CA GLN A 69 13.47 -9.16 19.18
C GLN A 69 14.67 -9.79 18.49
N LYS A 70 14.47 -10.30 17.27
CA LYS A 70 15.59 -10.63 16.38
C LYS A 70 16.06 -9.35 15.68
N ILE A 71 17.33 -9.00 15.84
CA ILE A 71 17.97 -7.89 15.16
C ILE A 71 19.00 -8.51 14.21
N ILE A 72 18.86 -8.22 12.92
CA ILE A 72 19.87 -8.61 11.92
C ILE A 72 21.02 -7.62 12.05
N THR A 73 22.20 -8.10 12.43
CA THR A 73 23.42 -7.31 12.54
C THR A 73 24.19 -7.35 11.23
N ASN A 74 25.03 -6.33 10.98
CA ASN A 74 25.91 -6.32 9.81
C ASN A 74 26.89 -7.52 9.85
N GLU A 75 27.30 -7.96 11.04
CA GLU A 75 28.14 -9.15 11.22
C GLU A 75 27.47 -10.41 10.68
N PHE A 76 26.16 -10.58 10.92
CA PHE A 76 25.41 -11.71 10.38
C PHE A 76 25.25 -11.63 8.85
N LEU A 77 25.00 -10.44 8.31
CA LEU A 77 24.90 -10.24 6.85
C LEU A 77 26.23 -10.52 6.15
N ASN A 78 27.34 -10.04 6.72
CA ASN A 78 28.69 -10.32 6.23
C ASN A 78 28.99 -11.82 6.28
N TYR A 79 28.60 -12.50 7.36
CA TYR A 79 28.74 -13.95 7.48
C TYR A 79 27.95 -14.70 6.40
N CYS A 80 26.70 -14.33 6.13
CA CYS A 80 25.92 -14.92 5.04
C CYS A 80 26.59 -14.70 3.67
N GLU A 81 27.11 -13.51 3.40
CA GLU A 81 27.85 -13.22 2.16
C GLU A 81 29.13 -14.06 2.04
N GLU A 82 29.89 -14.22 3.12
CA GLU A 82 31.09 -15.08 3.16
C GLU A 82 30.77 -16.57 2.94
N GLN A 83 29.58 -17.03 3.34
CA GLN A 83 29.10 -18.39 3.11
C GLN A 83 28.44 -18.59 1.73
N GLY A 84 28.37 -17.55 0.89
CA GLY A 84 27.70 -17.61 -0.41
C GLY A 84 26.17 -17.62 -0.34
N ASP A 85 25.59 -17.41 0.84
CA ASP A 85 24.15 -17.26 1.03
C ASP A 85 23.72 -15.83 0.69
N SER A 86 22.99 -15.65 -0.41
CA SER A 86 22.36 -14.36 -0.72
C SER A 86 21.26 -14.07 0.32
N SER A 87 21.57 -13.25 1.32
CA SER A 87 20.73 -12.95 2.49
C SER A 87 19.42 -12.21 2.17
N ASP A 88 19.22 -11.79 0.92
CA ASP A 88 18.21 -10.81 0.53
C ASP A 88 17.38 -11.25 -0.69
N ASP A 89 16.86 -12.47 -0.71
CA ASP A 89 15.78 -12.78 -1.65
C ASP A 89 14.47 -12.16 -1.12
N PHE A 90 14.23 -10.87 -1.43
CA PHE A 90 13.04 -10.08 -1.04
C PHE A 90 11.73 -10.60 -1.68
N LYS A 91 11.67 -11.87 -2.04
CA LYS A 91 10.59 -12.55 -2.72
C LYS A 91 9.36 -12.64 -1.81
N THR A 92 8.20 -12.41 -2.42
CA THR A 92 6.92 -12.58 -1.71
C THR A 92 6.64 -14.08 -1.57
N THR A 93 6.40 -14.55 -0.34
CA THR A 93 6.03 -15.92 -0.02
C THR A 93 4.52 -16.03 0.19
N TYR A 94 3.94 -17.15 -0.25
CA TYR A 94 2.51 -17.40 -0.17
C TYR A 94 2.25 -18.61 0.72
N ILE A 95 1.53 -18.42 1.82
CA ILE A 95 1.31 -19.44 2.85
C ILE A 95 -0.16 -19.83 2.82
N LYS A 96 -0.44 -21.09 2.49
CA LYS A 96 -1.80 -21.63 2.53
C LYS A 96 -2.26 -21.78 3.98
N ILE A 97 -3.45 -21.28 4.29
CA ILE A 97 -4.06 -21.43 5.63
C ILE A 97 -5.50 -21.94 5.56
N PHE A 98 -5.95 -22.56 6.65
CA PHE A 98 -7.25 -23.23 6.77
C PHE A 98 -8.04 -22.68 7.98
N PRO A 99 -8.64 -21.49 7.87
CA PRO A 99 -9.45 -20.95 8.94
C PRO A 99 -10.76 -21.75 9.11
N LYS A 100 -11.34 -21.67 10.32
CA LYS A 100 -12.65 -22.27 10.62
C LYS A 100 -13.83 -21.42 10.13
N THR A 101 -13.62 -20.11 9.97
CA THR A 101 -14.63 -19.13 9.53
C THR A 101 -14.01 -18.09 8.61
N ILE A 102 -14.82 -17.43 7.77
CA ILE A 102 -14.35 -16.42 6.81
C ILE A 102 -14.90 -15.02 7.07
N LEU A 103 -16.08 -14.91 7.70
CA LEU A 103 -16.73 -13.65 8.05
C LEU A 103 -16.34 -13.19 9.45
N ASN A 104 -16.03 -11.90 9.58
CA ASN A 104 -15.69 -11.26 10.85
C ASN A 104 -16.74 -10.20 11.15
N LYS A 105 -17.36 -10.26 12.33
CA LYS A 105 -18.32 -9.25 12.78
C LYS A 105 -17.59 -7.93 13.04
N VAL A 106 -18.17 -6.84 12.55
CA VAL A 106 -17.63 -5.49 12.73
C VAL A 106 -18.45 -4.79 13.80
N ALA A 107 -17.82 -4.46 14.92
CA ALA A 107 -18.46 -3.79 16.06
C ALA A 107 -18.34 -2.26 16.01
N SER A 108 -17.69 -1.72 14.97
CA SER A 108 -17.42 -0.29 14.86
C SER A 108 -18.67 0.48 14.40
N PRO A 109 -19.13 1.52 15.13
CA PRO A 109 -20.24 2.36 14.68
C PRO A 109 -19.87 3.23 13.47
N ASP A 110 -18.58 3.49 13.24
CA ASP A 110 -18.11 4.36 12.15
C ASP A 110 -18.29 3.78 10.74
N ILE A 111 -18.69 2.51 10.66
CA ILE A 111 -18.63 1.72 9.43
C ILE A 111 -20.01 1.09 9.22
N GLY A 112 -20.66 1.42 8.10
CA GLY A 112 -22.03 1.01 7.81
C GLY A 112 -22.23 -0.45 7.39
N PHE A 113 -21.29 -1.35 7.66
CA PHE A 113 -21.40 -2.77 7.34
C PHE A 113 -21.20 -3.65 8.58
N ALA A 114 -22.02 -4.70 8.71
CA ALA A 114 -22.01 -5.58 9.88
C ALA A 114 -20.90 -6.63 9.84
N TYR A 115 -20.43 -7.01 8.65
CA TYR A 115 -19.43 -8.04 8.47
C TYR A 115 -18.36 -7.63 7.48
N SER A 116 -17.13 -8.08 7.74
CA SER A 116 -16.01 -7.99 6.82
C SER A 116 -15.50 -9.38 6.44
N MET A 117 -14.95 -9.47 5.22
CA MET A 117 -14.40 -10.69 4.67
C MET A 117 -13.08 -10.36 3.98
N ASN A 118 -12.04 -11.15 4.24
CA ASN A 118 -10.74 -11.00 3.61
C ASN A 118 -10.21 -12.38 3.20
N PRO A 119 -10.03 -12.67 1.89
CA PRO A 119 -9.45 -13.93 1.43
C PRO A 119 -7.95 -14.06 1.78
N TYR A 120 -7.29 -12.93 2.03
CA TYR A 120 -5.87 -12.85 2.33
C TYR A 120 -5.61 -12.20 3.70
N GLN A 121 -4.48 -12.56 4.31
CA GLN A 121 -3.82 -11.79 5.37
C GLN A 121 -2.47 -11.31 4.86
N GLY A 122 -2.17 -10.03 5.08
CA GLY A 122 -1.04 -9.38 4.41
C GLY A 122 -1.45 -8.84 3.06
N CYS A 123 -0.74 -7.83 2.59
CA CYS A 123 -1.05 -7.22 1.30
C CYS A 123 0.21 -6.82 0.55
N GLU A 124 0.36 -7.42 -0.61
CA GLU A 124 1.43 -7.19 -1.57
C GLU A 124 1.56 -5.74 -2.05
N HIS A 125 0.49 -4.95 -1.93
CA HIS A 125 0.50 -3.53 -2.31
C HIS A 125 1.51 -2.69 -1.52
N GLY A 126 1.82 -3.08 -0.28
CA GLY A 126 2.79 -2.40 0.55
C GLY A 126 2.42 -0.94 0.84
N CYS A 127 1.15 -0.59 1.06
CA CYS A 127 0.79 0.79 1.37
C CYS A 127 1.40 1.21 2.72
N ILE A 128 2.17 2.30 2.77
CA ILE A 128 2.94 2.66 3.99
C ILE A 128 2.05 2.99 5.19
N TYR A 129 0.89 3.59 4.96
CA TYR A 129 -0.09 3.99 5.99
C TYR A 129 -1.10 2.88 6.34
N CYS A 130 -0.93 1.66 5.81
CA CYS A 130 -1.95 0.61 5.93
C CYS A 130 -2.14 0.18 7.40
N TYR A 131 -3.34 0.42 7.96
CA TYR A 131 -3.65 0.01 9.33
C TYR A 131 -3.62 -1.50 9.54
N ALA A 132 -3.85 -2.28 8.48
CA ALA A 132 -3.85 -3.74 8.55
C ALA A 132 -2.46 -4.33 8.81
N ARG A 133 -1.38 -3.55 8.68
CA ARG A 133 -0.03 -3.97 9.08
C ARG A 133 0.03 -4.51 10.50
N ASN A 134 -0.73 -3.92 11.42
CA ASN A 134 -0.81 -4.38 12.81
C ASN A 134 -1.38 -5.80 12.95
N THR A 135 -2.13 -6.32 11.97
CA THR A 135 -2.72 -7.67 12.09
C THR A 135 -1.70 -8.78 11.88
N HIS A 136 -0.57 -8.47 11.23
CA HIS A 136 0.50 -9.44 11.00
C HIS A 136 1.22 -9.84 12.29
N GLU A 137 1.21 -8.96 13.28
CA GLU A 137 1.82 -9.23 14.58
C GLU A 137 1.14 -10.41 15.30
N TYR A 138 -0.17 -10.61 15.11
CA TYR A 138 -0.89 -11.76 15.69
C TYR A 138 -0.42 -13.12 15.15
N TRP A 139 0.31 -13.13 14.03
CA TRP A 139 0.87 -14.34 13.41
C TRP A 139 2.37 -14.49 13.70
N GLY A 140 2.92 -13.71 14.64
CA GLY A 140 4.35 -13.74 14.94
C GLY A 140 5.22 -12.98 13.93
N TYR A 141 4.63 -12.29 12.94
CA TYR A 141 5.36 -11.55 11.92
C TYR A 141 5.49 -10.06 12.24
N SER A 142 6.39 -9.37 11.55
CA SER A 142 6.50 -7.92 11.64
C SER A 142 5.35 -7.21 10.92
N ALA A 143 4.95 -6.03 11.44
CA ALA A 143 4.06 -5.11 10.74
C ALA A 143 4.75 -4.38 9.56
N GLY A 144 6.07 -4.50 9.45
CA GLY A 144 6.91 -3.89 8.42
C GLY A 144 6.89 -4.63 7.08
N LEU A 145 8.06 -5.09 6.63
CA LEU A 145 8.26 -5.80 5.38
C LEU A 145 7.52 -7.15 5.35
N ASP A 146 7.46 -7.87 6.47
CA ASP A 146 6.76 -9.17 6.52
C ASP A 146 5.29 -9.05 6.11
N PHE A 147 4.60 -7.95 6.41
CA PHE A 147 3.21 -7.72 6.00
C PHE A 147 2.99 -7.76 4.47
N GLU A 148 3.97 -7.29 3.72
CA GLU A 148 3.91 -7.19 2.26
C GLU A 148 4.71 -8.28 1.55
N GLN A 149 5.41 -9.14 2.30
CA GLN A 149 6.18 -10.28 1.80
C GLN A 149 5.59 -11.63 2.17
N LYS A 150 4.99 -11.78 3.35
CA LYS A 150 4.41 -13.04 3.84
C LYS A 150 2.90 -12.97 3.72
N ILE A 151 2.36 -13.51 2.62
CA ILE A 151 0.95 -13.42 2.29
C ILE A 151 0.28 -14.75 2.62
N LEU A 152 -0.62 -14.73 3.61
CA LEU A 152 -1.38 -15.92 3.97
C LEU A 152 -2.68 -15.91 3.19
N TYR A 153 -3.04 -16.99 2.52
CA TYR A 153 -4.27 -17.09 1.72
C TYR A 153 -5.17 -18.22 2.20
N LYS A 154 -6.48 -17.93 2.25
CA LYS A 154 -7.51 -18.83 2.76
C LYS A 154 -8.09 -19.62 1.58
N SER A 155 -7.49 -20.75 1.23
CA SER A 155 -7.88 -21.50 0.02
C SER A 155 -9.32 -22.01 0.04
N ASN A 156 -9.90 -22.22 1.22
CA ASN A 156 -11.29 -22.67 1.41
C ASN A 156 -12.27 -21.49 1.64
N ALA A 157 -11.91 -20.26 1.30
CA ALA A 157 -12.73 -19.08 1.59
C ALA A 157 -14.14 -19.14 0.98
N ALA A 158 -14.27 -19.58 -0.27
CA ALA A 158 -15.56 -19.73 -0.95
C ALA A 158 -16.43 -20.81 -0.30
N GLU A 159 -15.83 -21.95 0.10
CA GLU A 159 -16.53 -23.03 0.80
C GLU A 159 -17.07 -22.57 2.16
N LEU A 160 -16.25 -21.87 2.94
CA LEU A 160 -16.65 -21.31 4.23
C LEU A 160 -17.77 -20.28 4.08
N LEU A 161 -17.74 -19.45 3.03
CA LEU A 161 -18.80 -18.50 2.73
C LEU A 161 -20.09 -19.25 2.39
N LYS A 162 -20.02 -20.22 1.48
CA LYS A 162 -21.17 -21.08 1.10
C LYS A 162 -21.81 -21.72 2.33
N LYS A 163 -21.00 -22.33 3.20
CA LYS A 163 -21.49 -22.94 4.46
C LYS A 163 -22.22 -21.93 5.34
N LYS A 164 -21.71 -20.70 5.42
CA LYS A 164 -22.33 -19.64 6.22
C LYS A 164 -23.65 -19.14 5.62
N LEU A 165 -23.70 -18.93 4.31
CA LEU A 165 -24.87 -18.46 3.55
C LEU A 165 -25.92 -19.56 3.28
N SER A 166 -25.65 -20.82 3.59
CA SER A 166 -26.69 -21.87 3.57
C SER A 166 -27.42 -21.98 4.92
N SER A 167 -26.90 -21.34 5.98
CA SER A 167 -27.46 -21.49 7.31
C SER A 167 -28.83 -20.83 7.41
N THR A 168 -29.85 -21.58 7.86
CA THR A 168 -31.21 -21.07 8.10
C THR A 168 -31.28 -19.91 9.09
N ARG A 169 -30.25 -19.74 9.93
CA ARG A 169 -30.13 -18.63 10.89
C ARG A 169 -29.48 -17.38 10.30
N TRP A 170 -28.91 -17.46 9.09
CA TRP A 170 -28.27 -16.32 8.45
C TRP A 170 -29.31 -15.37 7.87
N LYS A 171 -29.16 -14.08 8.19
CA LYS A 171 -29.95 -13.01 7.59
C LYS A 171 -29.06 -12.21 6.64
N PRO A 172 -29.55 -11.84 5.45
CA PRO A 172 -28.76 -11.09 4.49
C PRO A 172 -28.36 -9.73 5.09
N THR A 173 -27.10 -9.37 4.93
CA THR A 173 -26.52 -8.13 5.44
C THR A 173 -25.36 -7.73 4.53
N ASN A 174 -24.97 -6.46 4.54
CA ASN A 174 -23.81 -6.04 3.77
C ASN A 174 -22.54 -6.71 4.33
N ILE A 175 -21.81 -7.40 3.46
CA ILE A 175 -20.47 -7.93 3.73
C ILE A 175 -19.46 -7.08 2.95
N MET A 176 -18.54 -6.43 3.65
CA MET A 176 -17.41 -5.75 3.03
C MET A 176 -16.29 -6.74 2.74
N LEU A 177 -16.14 -7.09 1.47
CA LEU A 177 -14.97 -7.79 0.95
C LEU A 177 -13.81 -6.80 0.85
N SER A 178 -12.62 -7.25 1.27
CA SER A 178 -11.37 -6.48 1.17
C SER A 178 -11.22 -5.36 2.21
N GLY A 179 -11.84 -5.53 3.39
CA GLY A 179 -11.78 -4.54 4.47
C GLY A 179 -10.40 -4.36 5.13
N ASN A 180 -9.48 -5.32 5.07
CA ASN A 180 -8.12 -5.19 5.66
C ASN A 180 -7.00 -5.40 4.63
N THR A 181 -7.21 -6.30 3.69
CA THR A 181 -6.27 -6.62 2.61
C THR A 181 -6.94 -6.34 1.28
N ASP A 182 -6.17 -6.29 0.19
CA ASP A 182 -6.76 -6.15 -1.16
C ASP A 182 -7.09 -7.54 -1.73
N CYS A 183 -8.35 -7.80 -2.03
CA CYS A 183 -8.81 -9.05 -2.64
C CYS A 183 -8.29 -9.21 -4.08
N TYR A 184 -7.91 -8.11 -4.73
CA TYR A 184 -7.34 -8.07 -6.07
C TYR A 184 -5.84 -7.76 -6.09
N GLN A 185 -5.12 -8.09 -5.01
CA GLN A 185 -3.66 -8.00 -5.00
C GLN A 185 -3.01 -8.96 -6.03
N PRO A 186 -1.74 -8.76 -6.44
CA PRO A 186 -1.13 -9.48 -7.56
C PRO A 186 -1.30 -11.01 -7.59
N ILE A 187 -1.23 -11.71 -6.44
CA ILE A 187 -1.42 -13.16 -6.39
C ILE A 187 -2.82 -13.63 -6.80
N GLU A 188 -3.84 -12.77 -6.70
CA GLU A 188 -5.22 -13.06 -7.12
C GLU A 188 -5.34 -13.40 -8.61
N LYS A 189 -4.37 -12.97 -9.44
CA LYS A 189 -4.31 -13.37 -10.86
C LYS A 189 -4.15 -14.88 -11.05
N LYS A 190 -3.55 -15.56 -10.07
CA LYS A 190 -3.29 -17.00 -10.11
C LYS A 190 -4.30 -17.81 -9.29
N LEU A 191 -4.68 -17.30 -8.12
CA LEU A 191 -5.49 -18.06 -7.17
C LEU A 191 -6.99 -17.95 -7.40
N GLU A 192 -7.47 -16.85 -7.99
CA GLU A 192 -8.89 -16.61 -8.30
C GLU A 192 -9.86 -16.74 -7.11
N LEU A 193 -9.37 -16.64 -5.86
CA LEU A 193 -10.19 -16.79 -4.66
C LEU A 193 -11.31 -15.76 -4.61
N THR A 194 -11.03 -14.54 -5.06
CA THR A 194 -12.03 -13.47 -5.10
C THR A 194 -13.12 -13.79 -6.12
N ARG A 195 -12.73 -14.30 -7.29
CA ARG A 195 -13.69 -14.72 -8.32
C ARG A 195 -14.61 -15.81 -7.79
N ASP A 196 -14.08 -16.82 -7.12
CA ASP A 196 -14.88 -17.89 -6.54
C ASP A 196 -15.80 -17.42 -5.40
N ILE A 197 -15.33 -16.47 -4.59
CA ILE A 197 -16.17 -15.80 -3.59
C ILE A 197 -17.33 -15.05 -4.25
N LEU A 198 -17.10 -14.32 -5.34
CA LEU A 198 -18.14 -13.60 -6.07
C LEU A 198 -19.17 -14.54 -6.70
N LYS A 199 -18.74 -15.68 -7.24
CA LYS A 199 -19.68 -16.73 -7.71
C LYS A 199 -20.60 -17.21 -6.59
N VAL A 200 -20.10 -17.34 -5.36
CA VAL A 200 -20.93 -17.69 -4.20
C VAL A 200 -21.92 -16.57 -3.86
N PHE A 201 -21.49 -15.30 -3.85
CA PHE A 201 -22.41 -14.18 -3.65
C PHE A 201 -23.54 -14.17 -4.68
N LEU A 202 -23.21 -14.35 -5.96
CA LEU A 202 -24.17 -14.38 -7.04
C LEU A 202 -25.14 -15.57 -6.91
N LYS A 203 -24.62 -16.78 -6.65
CA LYS A 203 -25.44 -17.99 -6.46
C LYS A 203 -26.49 -17.84 -5.36
N TYR A 204 -26.11 -17.20 -4.25
CA TYR A 204 -27.01 -16.98 -3.11
C TYR A 204 -27.79 -15.66 -3.22
N ARG A 205 -27.56 -14.88 -4.28
CA ARG A 205 -28.07 -13.53 -4.51
C ARG A 205 -27.91 -12.66 -3.26
N HIS A 206 -26.73 -12.73 -2.64
CA HIS A 206 -26.43 -12.06 -1.39
C HIS A 206 -25.65 -10.76 -1.65
N PRO A 207 -26.03 -9.63 -1.03
CA PRO A 207 -25.33 -8.37 -1.20
C PRO A 207 -23.86 -8.40 -0.77
N VAL A 208 -22.99 -7.70 -1.50
CA VAL A 208 -21.56 -7.56 -1.21
C VAL A 208 -21.06 -6.17 -1.56
N SER A 209 -20.25 -5.59 -0.68
CA SER A 209 -19.44 -4.42 -0.99
C SER A 209 -17.99 -4.84 -1.20
N ILE A 210 -17.31 -4.23 -2.16
CA ILE A 210 -15.92 -4.55 -2.51
C ILE A 210 -15.12 -3.26 -2.54
N ILE A 211 -13.91 -3.27 -1.98
CA ILE A 211 -12.97 -2.15 -2.11
C ILE A 211 -11.63 -2.63 -2.69
N SER A 212 -11.06 -1.93 -3.67
CA SER A 212 -9.75 -2.30 -4.22
C SER A 212 -8.94 -1.10 -4.70
N LYS A 213 -7.62 -1.30 -4.83
CA LYS A 213 -6.63 -0.42 -5.46
C LYS A 213 -6.12 -0.96 -6.80
N ASN A 214 -6.65 -2.06 -7.31
CA ASN A 214 -6.13 -2.72 -8.49
C ASN A 214 -7.16 -2.83 -9.62
N ALA A 215 -6.69 -2.80 -10.87
CA ALA A 215 -7.52 -2.92 -12.06
C ALA A 215 -7.99 -4.35 -12.34
N LEU A 216 -7.44 -5.35 -11.62
CA LEU A 216 -7.78 -6.76 -11.78
C LEU A 216 -9.26 -7.06 -11.50
N ILE A 217 -9.97 -6.20 -10.75
CA ILE A 217 -11.42 -6.28 -10.58
C ILE A 217 -12.19 -6.36 -11.91
N LEU A 218 -11.64 -5.79 -12.99
CA LEU A 218 -12.26 -5.86 -14.32
C LEU A 218 -12.27 -7.27 -14.93
N ARG A 219 -11.45 -8.21 -14.43
CA ARG A 219 -11.52 -9.62 -14.84
C ARG A 219 -12.89 -10.22 -14.51
N ASP A 220 -13.47 -9.81 -13.39
CA ASP A 220 -14.72 -10.38 -12.87
C ASP A 220 -15.94 -9.52 -13.24
N LEU A 221 -15.83 -8.74 -14.32
CA LEU A 221 -16.89 -7.84 -14.79
C LEU A 221 -18.16 -8.60 -15.17
N ASP A 222 -18.03 -9.84 -15.65
CA ASP A 222 -19.15 -10.76 -15.93
C ASP A 222 -20.02 -10.95 -14.67
N ILE A 223 -19.40 -11.36 -13.56
CA ILE A 223 -20.10 -11.61 -12.28
C ILE A 223 -20.60 -10.31 -11.66
N LEU A 224 -19.79 -9.24 -11.71
CA LEU A 224 -20.16 -7.94 -11.14
C LEU A 224 -21.36 -7.34 -11.85
N THR A 225 -21.47 -7.53 -13.17
CA THR A 225 -22.63 -7.05 -13.94
C THR A 225 -23.90 -7.78 -13.54
N GLU A 226 -23.85 -9.11 -13.37
CA GLU A 226 -24.99 -9.90 -12.90
C GLU A 226 -25.42 -9.54 -11.46
N LEU A 227 -24.47 -9.33 -10.55
CA LEU A 227 -24.80 -8.82 -9.20
C LEU A 227 -25.45 -7.42 -9.27
N ASN A 228 -25.00 -6.59 -10.21
CA ASN A 228 -25.48 -5.22 -10.34
C ASN A 228 -26.90 -5.12 -10.93
N THR A 229 -27.34 -6.06 -11.77
CA THR A 229 -28.74 -6.09 -12.26
C THR A 229 -29.73 -6.29 -11.12
N LEU A 230 -29.31 -6.97 -10.06
CA LEU A 230 -30.07 -7.23 -8.83
C LEU A 230 -29.78 -6.23 -7.70
N ASN A 231 -29.02 -5.14 -7.97
CA ASN A 231 -28.57 -4.19 -6.96
C ASN A 231 -27.84 -4.84 -5.75
N LEU A 232 -27.08 -5.91 -5.99
CA LEU A 232 -26.38 -6.68 -4.95
C LEU A 232 -24.93 -6.27 -4.73
N VAL A 233 -24.37 -5.38 -5.54
CA VAL A 233 -22.95 -5.03 -5.46
C VAL A 233 -22.69 -3.53 -5.31
N HIS A 234 -21.82 -3.18 -4.37
CA HIS A 234 -21.20 -1.87 -4.27
C HIS A 234 -19.70 -1.99 -4.54
N VAL A 235 -19.19 -1.22 -5.50
CA VAL A 235 -17.76 -1.20 -5.81
C VAL A 235 -17.14 0.11 -5.35
N SER A 236 -16.06 0.01 -4.59
CA SER A 236 -15.22 1.14 -4.20
C SER A 236 -13.82 1.02 -4.78
N ILE A 237 -13.35 2.05 -5.49
CA ILE A 237 -11.97 2.11 -5.97
C ILE A 237 -11.21 3.17 -5.16
N SER A 238 -10.14 2.75 -4.49
CA SER A 238 -9.28 3.67 -3.74
C SER A 238 -8.32 4.39 -4.67
N ILE A 239 -8.40 5.73 -4.71
CA ILE A 239 -7.46 6.61 -5.41
C ILE A 239 -7.04 7.69 -4.42
N THR A 240 -5.83 7.58 -3.89
CA THR A 240 -5.33 8.47 -2.83
C THR A 240 -4.66 9.72 -3.35
N SER A 241 -4.06 9.68 -4.54
CA SER A 241 -3.48 10.83 -5.20
C SER A 241 -3.60 10.67 -6.72
N LEU A 242 -3.75 11.79 -7.43
CA LEU A 242 -3.64 11.88 -8.88
C LEU A 242 -2.18 11.92 -9.34
N ASN A 243 -1.24 12.22 -8.42
CA ASN A 243 0.17 12.27 -8.72
C ASN A 243 0.80 10.86 -8.67
N GLU A 244 1.32 10.41 -9.81
CA GLU A 244 1.86 9.06 -9.97
C GLU A 244 3.16 8.83 -9.18
N ASN A 245 3.94 9.88 -8.87
CA ASN A 245 5.14 9.81 -8.03
C ASN A 245 4.77 9.66 -6.55
N THR A 246 3.78 10.43 -6.09
CA THR A 246 3.19 10.29 -4.75
C THR A 246 2.65 8.88 -4.55
N ARG A 247 1.90 8.36 -5.53
CA ARG A 247 1.40 6.98 -5.53
C ARG A 247 2.52 5.93 -5.51
N ARG A 248 3.61 6.13 -6.27
CA ARG A 248 4.81 5.25 -6.31
C ARG A 248 5.46 5.09 -4.95
N THR A 249 5.50 6.15 -4.15
CA THR A 249 6.16 6.14 -2.84
C THR A 249 5.24 5.67 -1.72
N LEU A 250 3.96 6.02 -1.78
CA LEU A 250 2.94 5.64 -0.78
C LEU A 250 2.39 4.21 -0.99
N GLU A 251 2.15 3.82 -2.24
CA GLU A 251 1.41 2.65 -2.68
C GLU A 251 2.17 1.90 -3.81
N PRO A 252 3.41 1.44 -3.55
CA PRO A 252 4.39 1.11 -4.59
C PRO A 252 3.95 0.01 -5.57
N ARG A 253 3.15 -0.95 -5.10
CA ARG A 253 2.73 -2.13 -5.88
C ARG A 253 1.25 -2.13 -6.27
N THR A 254 0.56 -1.00 -6.12
CA THR A 254 -0.82 -0.83 -6.59
C THR A 254 -0.87 -0.53 -8.09
N ALA A 255 -2.07 -0.57 -8.69
CA ALA A 255 -2.24 -0.10 -10.06
C ALA A 255 -1.93 1.41 -10.16
N SER A 256 -1.35 1.81 -11.30
CA SER A 256 -1.12 3.23 -11.60
C SER A 256 -2.40 4.06 -11.46
N VAL A 257 -2.26 5.36 -11.18
CA VAL A 257 -3.40 6.30 -11.13
C VAL A 257 -4.22 6.21 -12.42
N LYS A 258 -3.55 6.22 -13.58
CA LYS A 258 -4.20 6.10 -14.90
C LYS A 258 -5.05 4.84 -15.00
N LYS A 259 -4.51 3.68 -14.57
CA LYS A 259 -5.26 2.41 -14.61
C LYS A 259 -6.43 2.40 -13.64
N ARG A 260 -6.30 2.98 -12.43
CA ARG A 260 -7.42 3.09 -11.48
C ARG A 260 -8.54 3.98 -12.01
N LEU A 261 -8.21 5.11 -12.65
CA LEU A 261 -9.20 5.96 -13.31
C LEU A 261 -9.89 5.24 -14.47
N GLU A 262 -9.14 4.48 -15.27
CA GLU A 262 -9.71 3.64 -16.33
C GLU A 262 -10.63 2.56 -15.76
N THR A 263 -10.28 1.94 -14.63
CA THR A 263 -11.16 1.00 -13.92
C THR A 263 -12.49 1.64 -13.53
N VAL A 264 -12.46 2.86 -12.98
CA VAL A 264 -13.69 3.61 -12.67
C VAL A 264 -14.53 3.82 -13.93
N LYS A 265 -13.90 4.23 -15.04
CA LYS A 265 -14.57 4.44 -16.33
C LYS A 265 -15.21 3.17 -16.87
N GLN A 266 -14.50 2.03 -16.84
CA GLN A 266 -15.01 0.76 -17.36
C GLN A 266 -16.16 0.22 -16.51
N LEU A 267 -16.06 0.30 -15.18
CA LEU A 267 -17.16 -0.09 -14.29
C LEU A 267 -18.41 0.79 -14.52
N SER A 268 -18.22 2.11 -14.63
CA SER A 268 -19.30 3.07 -14.89
C SER A 268 -19.98 2.84 -16.24
N LYS A 269 -19.21 2.56 -17.31
CA LYS A 269 -19.75 2.19 -18.63
C LYS A 269 -20.64 0.95 -18.59
N ASN A 270 -20.34 0.00 -17.70
CA ASN A 270 -21.16 -1.20 -17.46
C ASN A 270 -22.27 -0.97 -16.43
N LYS A 271 -22.61 0.30 -16.15
CA LYS A 271 -23.67 0.72 -15.22
C LYS A 271 -23.47 0.24 -13.79
N ILE A 272 -22.24 -0.11 -13.39
CA ILE A 272 -21.91 -0.46 -12.01
C ILE A 272 -21.59 0.84 -11.26
N PRO A 273 -22.35 1.22 -10.23
CA PRO A 273 -22.06 2.41 -9.44
C PRO A 273 -20.72 2.26 -8.72
N VAL A 274 -19.85 3.26 -8.88
CA VAL A 274 -18.52 3.28 -8.27
C VAL A 274 -18.40 4.42 -7.28
N ASN A 275 -18.01 4.07 -6.05
CA ASN A 275 -17.56 5.05 -5.07
C ASN A 275 -16.03 5.16 -5.14
N VAL A 276 -15.49 6.37 -5.25
CA VAL A 276 -14.04 6.58 -5.14
C VAL A 276 -13.66 6.95 -3.72
N MET A 277 -12.66 6.24 -3.18
CA MET A 277 -12.15 6.46 -1.83
C MET A 277 -10.81 7.20 -1.88
N MET A 278 -10.80 8.47 -1.48
CA MET A 278 -9.58 9.21 -1.16
C MET A 278 -9.16 8.87 0.27
N ALA A 279 -8.78 7.62 0.48
CA ALA A 279 -8.57 7.03 1.81
C ALA A 279 -7.15 6.43 1.91
N PRO A 280 -6.20 7.11 2.58
CA PRO A 280 -6.39 8.32 3.39
C PRO A 280 -6.14 9.65 2.65
N ILE A 281 -6.71 10.72 3.17
CA ILE A 281 -6.16 12.07 3.05
C ILE A 281 -5.03 12.24 4.08
N ILE A 282 -3.86 12.63 3.59
CA ILE A 282 -2.64 12.92 4.35
C ILE A 282 -2.31 14.41 4.14
N PRO A 283 -2.40 15.24 5.19
CA PRO A 283 -2.02 16.64 5.13
C PRO A 283 -0.61 16.85 4.57
N ALA A 284 -0.45 17.89 3.75
CA ALA A 284 0.80 18.24 3.06
C ALA A 284 1.37 17.18 2.09
N ILE A 285 0.61 16.11 1.79
CA ILE A 285 0.97 15.13 0.75
C ILE A 285 -0.07 15.11 -0.37
N ASN A 286 -1.34 14.86 -0.05
CA ASN A 286 -2.42 14.76 -1.05
C ASN A 286 -3.66 15.61 -0.71
N SER A 287 -3.70 16.27 0.44
CA SER A 287 -4.86 17.06 0.88
C SER A 287 -5.20 18.21 -0.07
N GLN A 288 -4.23 18.72 -0.82
CA GLN A 288 -4.43 19.75 -1.84
C GLN A 288 -5.18 19.25 -3.09
N GLU A 289 -5.31 17.93 -3.26
CA GLU A 289 -5.86 17.33 -4.48
C GLU A 289 -7.38 17.12 -4.42
N ILE A 290 -8.07 17.51 -3.33
CA ILE A 290 -9.49 17.18 -3.09
C ILE A 290 -10.40 17.60 -4.25
N PHE A 291 -10.30 18.86 -4.71
CA PHE A 291 -11.16 19.38 -5.78
C PHE A 291 -10.86 18.75 -7.13
N GLU A 292 -9.59 18.62 -7.49
CA GLU A 292 -9.19 18.01 -8.75
C GLU A 292 -9.47 16.50 -8.77
N MET A 293 -9.31 15.82 -7.63
CA MET A 293 -9.73 14.42 -7.47
C MET A 293 -11.23 14.28 -7.73
N ALA A 294 -12.07 15.07 -7.03
CA ALA A 294 -13.53 15.03 -7.20
C ALA A 294 -13.95 15.29 -8.65
N LYS A 295 -13.39 16.32 -9.28
CA LYS A 295 -13.63 16.64 -10.70
C LYS A 295 -13.23 15.49 -11.63
N THR A 296 -12.03 14.94 -11.42
CA THR A 296 -11.44 13.90 -12.29
C THR A 296 -12.24 12.60 -12.18
N VAL A 297 -12.60 12.18 -10.98
CA VAL A 297 -13.34 10.93 -10.77
C VAL A 297 -14.81 11.06 -11.20
N TYR A 298 -15.41 12.24 -11.05
CA TYR A 298 -16.73 12.54 -11.60
C TYR A 298 -16.73 12.39 -13.13
N LYS A 299 -15.74 13.00 -13.81
CA LYS A 299 -15.55 12.85 -15.27
C LYS A 299 -15.30 11.41 -15.70
N ALA A 300 -14.64 10.61 -14.85
CA ALA A 300 -14.45 9.19 -15.08
C ALA A 300 -15.73 8.36 -14.87
N GLY A 301 -16.83 8.95 -14.39
CA GLY A 301 -18.12 8.26 -14.22
C GLY A 301 -18.37 7.71 -12.82
N ALA A 302 -17.58 8.13 -11.81
CA ALA A 302 -17.87 7.77 -10.43
C ALA A 302 -19.26 8.28 -10.00
N SER A 303 -19.93 7.50 -9.16
CA SER A 303 -21.25 7.81 -8.58
C SER A 303 -21.14 8.52 -7.23
N SER A 304 -20.01 8.36 -6.53
CA SER A 304 -19.74 9.01 -5.25
C SER A 304 -18.23 9.16 -5.03
N ILE A 305 -17.88 10.07 -4.13
CA ILE A 305 -16.55 10.17 -3.55
C ILE A 305 -16.66 10.26 -2.01
N ALA A 306 -15.74 9.61 -1.31
CA ALA A 306 -15.59 9.67 0.13
C ALA A 306 -14.10 9.68 0.53
N TYR A 307 -13.82 10.05 1.78
CA TYR A 307 -12.47 10.10 2.32
C TYR A 307 -12.41 9.55 3.73
N THR A 308 -11.19 9.22 4.17
CA THR A 308 -10.86 9.06 5.59
C THR A 308 -9.60 9.87 5.87
N MET A 309 -9.47 10.42 7.06
CA MET A 309 -8.20 11.00 7.50
C MET A 309 -7.17 9.90 7.75
N VAL A 310 -5.90 10.19 7.44
CA VAL A 310 -4.80 9.29 7.76
C VAL A 310 -4.73 9.05 9.26
N ARG A 311 -4.50 7.81 9.65
CA ARG A 311 -4.40 7.41 11.05
C ARG A 311 -3.37 6.31 11.20
N LEU A 312 -2.36 6.54 12.04
CA LEU A 312 -1.15 5.73 12.11
C LEU A 312 -1.07 4.96 13.44
N ASN A 313 -2.06 4.09 13.68
CA ASN A 313 -2.13 3.29 14.90
C ASN A 313 -1.02 2.25 15.01
N GLY A 314 -0.57 1.95 16.24
CA GLY A 314 0.37 0.86 16.50
C GLY A 314 1.72 1.07 15.80
N ALA A 315 2.25 0.02 15.19
CA ALA A 315 3.56 0.05 14.52
C ALA A 315 3.62 1.03 13.33
N ILE A 316 2.46 1.41 12.78
CA ILE A 316 2.35 2.23 11.57
C ILE A 316 2.92 3.63 11.81
N GLY A 317 2.76 4.21 13.01
CA GLY A 317 3.31 5.53 13.33
C GLY A 317 4.83 5.58 13.16
N TYR A 318 5.53 4.55 13.63
CA TYR A 318 6.98 4.42 13.48
C TYR A 318 7.39 4.13 12.03
N ILE A 319 6.71 3.17 11.37
CA ILE A 319 6.97 2.81 9.97
C ILE A 319 6.80 4.03 9.05
N PHE A 320 5.69 4.77 9.20
CA PHE A 320 5.40 5.97 8.42
C PHE A 320 6.39 7.08 8.71
N THR A 321 6.75 7.31 9.98
CA THR A 321 7.76 8.32 10.37
C THR A 321 9.12 8.01 9.74
N ASN A 322 9.55 6.73 9.73
CA ASN A 322 10.78 6.32 9.06
C ASN A 322 10.73 6.60 7.56
N TRP A 323 9.61 6.28 6.92
CA TRP A 323 9.39 6.50 5.48
C TRP A 323 9.35 7.98 5.12
N VAL A 324 8.58 8.80 5.84
CA VAL A 324 8.38 10.22 5.48
C VAL A 324 9.67 11.02 5.62
N ARG A 325 10.53 10.68 6.59
CA ARG A 325 11.86 11.30 6.74
C ARG A 325 12.82 10.95 5.60
N LYS A 326 12.64 9.78 4.96
CA LYS A 326 13.44 9.37 3.80
C LYS A 326 12.92 9.98 2.50
N ILE A 327 11.59 10.02 2.31
CA ILE A 327 10.98 10.46 1.05
C ILE A 327 10.79 11.97 0.96
N TYR A 328 10.48 12.63 2.08
CA TYR A 328 10.23 14.07 2.17
C TYR A 328 11.09 14.71 3.26
N PRO A 329 12.44 14.64 3.17
CA PRO A 329 13.32 15.13 4.23
C PRO A 329 13.12 16.63 4.51
N ASP A 330 12.81 17.41 3.47
CA ASP A 330 12.56 18.85 3.49
C ASP A 330 11.31 19.27 4.29
N ARG A 331 10.31 18.38 4.43
CA ARG A 331 9.01 18.70 5.03
C ARG A 331 8.43 17.61 5.92
N SER A 332 9.25 16.63 6.32
CA SER A 332 8.82 15.49 7.12
C SER A 332 8.19 15.89 8.46
N ASP A 333 8.81 16.83 9.19
CA ASP A 333 8.28 17.30 10.47
C ASP A 333 6.95 18.07 10.29
N LYS A 334 6.81 18.84 9.21
CA LYS A 334 5.53 19.48 8.85
C LYS A 334 4.43 18.44 8.66
N ILE A 335 4.68 17.40 7.86
CA ILE A 335 3.70 16.33 7.61
C ILE A 335 3.30 15.66 8.93
N ILE A 336 4.28 15.25 9.74
CA ILE A 336 4.05 14.59 11.03
C ILE A 336 3.23 15.48 11.96
N ASN A 337 3.58 16.77 12.09
CA ASN A 337 2.87 17.69 12.97
C ASN A 337 1.45 18.00 12.48
N GLN A 338 1.21 18.06 11.17
CA GLN A 338 -0.14 18.23 10.64
C GLN A 338 -1.00 16.98 10.85
N ILE A 339 -0.43 15.78 10.74
CA ILE A 339 -1.13 14.53 11.12
C ILE A 339 -1.48 14.58 12.61
N LYS A 340 -0.54 14.99 13.47
CA LYS A 340 -0.79 15.17 14.90
C LYS A 340 -1.91 16.15 15.20
N ASN A 341 -1.94 17.29 14.50
CA ASN A 341 -3.01 18.28 14.64
C ASN A 341 -4.39 17.68 14.34
N CYS A 342 -4.47 16.75 13.39
CA CYS A 342 -5.71 16.06 13.02
C CYS A 342 -6.21 15.05 14.09
N HIS A 343 -5.41 14.73 15.11
CA HIS A 343 -5.70 13.71 16.13
C HIS A 343 -5.20 14.13 17.53
N GLY A 344 -5.46 15.38 17.93
CA GLY A 344 -5.23 15.83 19.30
C GLY A 344 -3.78 15.77 19.77
N GLY A 345 -2.82 16.00 18.86
CA GLY A 345 -1.38 15.95 19.15
C GLY A 345 -0.72 14.59 18.96
N LYS A 346 -1.49 13.54 18.61
CA LYS A 346 -0.99 12.16 18.44
C LYS A 346 -1.03 11.73 16.98
N LEU A 347 -0.25 10.70 16.60
CA LEU A 347 -0.31 10.14 15.23
C LEU A 347 -1.47 9.16 15.02
N ASN A 348 -2.19 8.82 16.10
CA ASN A 348 -3.21 7.79 16.14
C ASN A 348 -4.46 8.29 16.87
N ASP A 349 -5.58 7.59 16.65
CA ASP A 349 -6.83 7.85 17.37
C ASP A 349 -7.66 6.57 17.49
N SER A 350 -8.22 6.32 18.67
CA SER A 350 -9.10 5.19 18.97
C SER A 350 -10.56 5.60 19.11
N ARG A 351 -10.86 6.90 19.30
CA ARG A 351 -12.20 7.43 19.53
C ARG A 351 -13.06 7.26 18.27
N PHE A 352 -14.22 6.64 18.42
CA PHE A 352 -15.19 6.50 17.33
C PHE A 352 -15.59 7.87 16.79
N ASN A 353 -15.97 7.91 15.52
CA ASN A 353 -16.26 9.06 14.68
C ASN A 353 -15.04 9.94 14.37
N LEU A 354 -14.34 10.39 15.40
CA LEU A 354 -13.19 11.29 15.29
C LEU A 354 -12.03 10.63 14.54
N ARG A 355 -11.72 9.37 14.83
CA ARG A 355 -10.60 8.65 14.18
C ARG A 355 -10.71 8.51 12.65
N ILE A 356 -11.91 8.68 12.08
CA ILE A 356 -12.14 8.64 10.63
C ILE A 356 -12.13 10.04 10.02
N ARG A 357 -12.69 11.03 10.72
CA ARG A 357 -12.87 12.41 10.19
C ARG A 357 -11.74 13.37 10.56
N GLY A 358 -10.98 13.06 11.61
CA GLY A 358 -10.04 13.95 12.28
C GLY A 358 -10.73 15.03 13.11
N GLU A 359 -9.94 15.73 13.92
CA GLU A 359 -10.33 16.93 14.68
C GLU A 359 -9.33 18.07 14.45
N GLY A 360 -9.66 19.28 14.88
CA GLY A 360 -8.78 20.45 14.74
C GLY A 360 -8.87 21.15 13.38
N ASN A 361 -8.17 22.29 13.27
CA ASN A 361 -8.34 23.23 12.16
C ASN A 361 -8.06 22.60 10.79
N ILE A 362 -7.02 21.78 10.68
CA ILE A 362 -6.65 21.13 9.41
C ILE A 362 -7.73 20.12 8.98
N ALA A 363 -8.22 19.30 9.90
CA ALA A 363 -9.28 18.33 9.60
C ALA A 363 -10.59 19.04 9.22
N HIS A 364 -10.94 20.13 9.91
CA HIS A 364 -12.11 20.95 9.58
C HIS A 364 -12.01 21.58 8.19
N GLN A 365 -10.85 22.12 7.83
CA GLN A 365 -10.60 22.65 6.48
C GLN A 365 -10.76 21.57 5.41
N ILE A 366 -10.17 20.38 5.62
CA ILE A 366 -10.32 19.24 4.71
C ILE A 366 -11.79 18.84 4.58
N GLN A 367 -12.53 18.75 5.69
CA GLN A 367 -13.95 18.41 5.69
C GLN A 367 -14.78 19.43 4.89
N GLN A 368 -14.51 20.73 5.09
CA GLN A 368 -15.18 21.80 4.34
C GLN A 368 -14.89 21.71 2.84
N GLN A 369 -13.62 21.55 2.46
CA GLN A 369 -13.23 21.38 1.07
C GLN A 369 -13.92 20.17 0.44
N PHE A 370 -13.95 19.04 1.15
CA PHE A 370 -14.60 17.83 0.66
C PHE A 370 -16.12 17.99 0.53
N LYS A 371 -16.77 18.66 1.49
CA LYS A 371 -18.21 18.97 1.43
C LYS A 371 -18.53 19.85 0.22
N ILE A 372 -17.73 20.89 -0.04
CA ILE A 372 -17.90 21.79 -1.19
C ILE A 372 -17.64 21.03 -2.50
N ALA A 373 -16.56 20.25 -2.59
CA ALA A 373 -16.25 19.45 -3.78
C ALA A 373 -17.35 18.45 -4.09
N LYS A 374 -17.88 17.75 -3.07
CA LYS A 374 -19.00 16.82 -3.24
C LYS A 374 -20.28 17.52 -3.67
N LYS A 375 -20.63 18.67 -3.07
CA LYS A 375 -21.78 19.48 -3.49
C LYS A 375 -21.63 19.99 -4.94
N LYS A 376 -20.41 20.36 -5.34
CA LYS A 376 -20.13 20.90 -6.67
C LYS A 376 -20.20 19.84 -7.77
N TYR A 377 -19.66 18.65 -7.53
CA TYR A 377 -19.50 17.64 -8.58
C TYR A 377 -20.44 16.44 -8.45
N PHE A 378 -21.03 16.14 -7.30
CA PHE A 378 -21.82 14.92 -7.09
C PHE A 378 -23.24 15.22 -6.58
N ALA A 379 -23.79 16.41 -6.83
CA ALA A 379 -25.16 16.73 -6.45
C ALA A 379 -26.21 15.89 -7.21
N ASP A 380 -25.87 15.48 -8.43
CA ASP A 380 -26.70 14.72 -9.38
C ASP A 380 -26.46 13.20 -9.33
N ARG A 381 -25.53 12.72 -8.47
CA ARG A 381 -25.14 11.31 -8.42
C ARG A 381 -25.12 10.77 -7.01
N CYS A 382 -25.57 9.53 -6.86
CA CYS A 382 -25.49 8.80 -5.61
C CYS A 382 -25.22 7.31 -5.84
N MET A 383 -24.79 6.63 -4.79
CA MET A 383 -24.75 5.16 -4.77
C MET A 383 -26.17 4.64 -4.57
N ARG A 384 -26.61 3.71 -5.43
CA ARG A 384 -27.88 2.99 -5.24
C ARG A 384 -27.82 2.16 -3.96
N PRO A 385 -28.89 2.02 -3.17
CA PRO A 385 -28.89 1.11 -2.02
C PRO A 385 -28.72 -0.36 -2.46
N LEU A 386 -28.18 -1.20 -1.57
CA LEU A 386 -28.15 -2.65 -1.78
C LEU A 386 -29.54 -3.24 -1.55
N ASP A 387 -29.95 -4.19 -2.39
CA ASP A 387 -31.23 -4.92 -2.23
C ASP A 387 -31.02 -6.25 -1.50
N TYR A 388 -31.61 -6.39 -0.32
CA TYR A 388 -31.48 -7.60 0.51
C TYR A 388 -32.56 -8.66 0.23
N SER A 389 -33.60 -8.32 -0.54
CA SER A 389 -34.78 -9.16 -0.76
C SER A 389 -34.51 -10.37 -1.65
N HIS A 390 -33.53 -10.27 -2.56
CA HIS A 390 -33.19 -11.34 -3.50
C HIS A 390 -32.52 -12.55 -2.85
N TYR A 391 -32.05 -12.45 -1.61
CA TYR A 391 -31.36 -13.54 -0.93
C TYR A 391 -32.21 -14.82 -0.87
N THR A 392 -31.62 -15.95 -1.24
CA THR A 392 -32.34 -17.23 -1.36
C THR A 392 -31.94 -18.28 -0.32
N ASN A 393 -30.92 -18.04 0.50
CA ASN A 393 -30.31 -19.05 1.39
C ASN A 393 -29.98 -20.37 0.66
N GLY A 394 -29.81 -20.34 -0.66
CA GLY A 394 -29.58 -21.52 -1.51
C GLY A 394 -30.82 -22.32 -1.89
N LYS A 395 -32.04 -21.88 -1.55
CA LYS A 395 -33.29 -22.53 -1.99
C LYS A 395 -33.75 -21.98 -3.36
N PRO A 396 -34.20 -22.81 -4.31
CA PRO A 396 -34.82 -22.33 -5.54
C PRO A 396 -36.09 -21.52 -5.24
N GLU A 397 -36.39 -20.51 -6.08
CA GLU A 397 -37.55 -19.59 -5.92
C GLU A 397 -38.88 -20.32 -5.72
N GLN A 398 -39.02 -21.52 -6.28
CA GLN A 398 -40.24 -22.34 -6.22
C GLN A 398 -40.61 -22.81 -4.80
N LEU A 399 -39.67 -22.82 -3.85
CA LEU A 399 -39.91 -23.26 -2.46
C LEU A 399 -40.17 -22.10 -1.49
N LYS A 400 -40.37 -20.86 -1.97
CA LYS A 400 -40.73 -19.70 -1.12
C LYS A 400 -42.25 -19.51 -0.95
N PHE A 401 -43.08 -20.26 -1.68
CA PHE A 401 -44.54 -20.17 -1.64
C PHE A 401 -45.23 -21.22 -0.75
N PHE A 402 -44.45 -22.01 0.01
CA PHE A 402 -44.98 -23.02 0.95
C PHE A 402 -44.36 -22.84 2.34
#